data_AF-A0A374JN78-F1
#
_entry.id   AF-A0A374JN78-F1
#
_cell.length_a   1.000
_cell.length_b   1.000
_cell.length_c   1.000
_cell.angle_alpha   90.00
_cell.angle_beta   90.00
_cell.angle_gamma   90.00
#
_symmetry.space_group_name_H-M   'P 1'
#
loop_
_entity.id
_entity.type
_entity.pdbx_description
1 polymer ?
#
loop_
_entity_poly.entity_id
_entity_poly.type
_entity_poly.pdbx_seq_one_letter_code
_entity_poly.pdbx_strand_id
1 'polypeptide(L)'
;MRQDNVQRKVHGASWFFLSLICVYLCVVMILWKTNIGSHITMVQNLILSQSMIFVPTIIYILISKCDLRETLRLKKTHWLAIIIVPAFVVALEPLMTLINAISLLWVESATTELATGLVSNHKLWVSTLLMAVTPGIVEELAYRGVIMGSYRYGSRLAAIIIGGIMFGAMHMNFNQMAYAMVLGMMLGFLAEATGSIFTTMYAHFCFNEISVIISYIASHVSVLKQMVEKQASEGIAADQLKQTILIYIPFAFMGLCAAAAMIVLLAYLNGRHMDMLAMFRRNRNAEVKRPRIISVPLVLALCVCIGFMIITEFVL
;
A
#
# COMPACT_ATOMS: atom_id res chain seq x y z
N MET A 1 5.97 -0.39 29.38
CA MET A 1 6.73 0.66 28.67
C MET A 1 6.24 2.02 29.19
N ARG A 2 7.12 2.97 29.57
CA ARG A 2 6.67 4.31 30.02
C ARG A 2 5.92 5.03 28.89
N GLN A 3 4.88 5.79 29.21
CA GLN A 3 4.04 6.48 28.21
C GLN A 3 4.86 7.41 27.29
N ASP A 4 5.88 8.09 27.83
CA ASP A 4 6.76 8.96 27.06
C ASP A 4 7.51 8.21 25.95
N ASN A 5 7.88 6.95 26.18
CA ASN A 5 8.53 6.12 25.17
C ASN A 5 7.56 5.72 24.06
N VAL A 6 6.28 5.49 24.39
CA VAL A 6 5.25 5.20 23.40
C VAL A 6 4.97 6.43 22.54
N GLN A 7 4.84 7.60 23.15
CA GLN A 7 4.62 8.87 22.43
C GLN A 7 5.79 9.18 21.49
N ARG A 8 7.04 8.96 21.94
CA ARG A 8 8.24 9.12 21.11
C ARG A 8 8.24 8.20 19.89
N LYS A 9 7.85 6.93 20.03
CA LYS A 9 7.77 6.00 18.90
C LYS A 9 6.71 6.43 17.88
N VAL A 10 5.51 6.76 18.34
CA VAL A 10 4.43 7.23 17.45
C VAL A 10 4.85 8.52 16.72
N HIS A 11 5.36 9.52 17.44
CA HIS A 11 5.83 10.77 16.83
C HIS A 11 7.01 10.55 15.87
N GLY A 12 7.94 9.65 16.21
CA GLY A 12 9.06 9.31 15.35
C GLY A 12 8.59 8.76 14.00
N ALA A 13 7.57 7.91 13.99
CA ALA A 13 6.98 7.40 12.74
C ALA A 13 6.23 8.48 11.95
N SER A 14 5.55 9.42 12.61
CA SER A 14 4.95 10.58 11.92
C SER A 14 6.00 11.45 11.22
N TRP A 15 7.11 11.74 11.91
CA TRP A 15 8.23 12.49 11.34
C TRP A 15 8.92 11.75 10.22
N PHE A 16 9.07 10.42 10.35
CA PHE A 16 9.57 9.57 9.29
C PHE A 16 8.70 9.66 8.04
N PHE A 17 7.38 9.52 8.17
CA PHE A 17 6.48 9.66 7.03
C PHE A 17 6.53 11.04 6.40
N LEU A 18 6.53 12.11 7.20
CA LEU A 18 6.72 13.47 6.69
C LEU A 18 8.05 13.59 5.91
N SER A 19 9.12 12.95 6.38
CA SER A 19 10.40 12.94 5.66
C SER A 19 10.32 12.24 4.30
N LEU A 20 9.52 11.16 4.17
CA LEU A 20 9.26 10.52 2.88
C LEU A 20 8.58 11.49 1.90
N ILE A 21 7.60 12.25 2.39
CA ILE A 21 6.91 13.28 1.59
C ILE A 21 7.89 14.38 1.18
N CYS A 22 8.71 14.87 2.10
CA CYS A 22 9.71 15.89 1.78
C CYS A 22 10.73 15.41 0.73
N VAL A 23 11.25 14.18 0.89
CA VAL A 23 12.15 13.57 -0.11
C VAL A 23 11.45 13.45 -1.46
N TYR A 24 10.18 13.01 -1.48
CA TYR A 24 9.38 12.93 -2.69
C TYR A 24 9.30 14.27 -3.43
N LEU A 25 8.84 15.30 -2.74
CA LEU A 25 8.69 16.63 -3.32
C LEU A 25 10.03 17.23 -3.75
N CYS A 26 11.10 17.05 -2.97
CA CYS A 26 12.43 17.52 -3.33
C CYS A 26 12.92 16.87 -4.63
N VAL A 27 12.80 15.56 -4.77
CA VAL A 27 13.24 14.86 -5.98
C VAL A 27 12.40 15.28 -7.19
N VAL A 28 11.07 15.32 -7.07
CA VAL A 28 10.19 15.75 -8.16
C VAL A 28 10.50 17.19 -8.59
N MET A 29 10.70 18.13 -7.65
CA MET A 29 11.09 19.50 -7.97
C MET A 29 12.44 19.58 -8.67
N ILE A 30 13.43 18.76 -8.27
CA ILE A 30 14.74 18.70 -8.93
C ILE A 30 14.59 18.18 -10.36
N LEU A 31 13.88 17.06 -10.55
CA LEU A 31 13.66 16.47 -11.87
C LEU A 31 12.96 17.43 -12.83
N TRP A 32 11.96 18.17 -12.33
CA TRP A 32 11.25 19.18 -13.11
C TRP A 32 12.14 20.38 -13.44
N LYS A 33 12.80 20.98 -12.44
CA LYS A 33 13.63 22.19 -12.64
C LYS A 33 14.85 21.96 -13.54
N THR A 34 15.44 20.77 -13.46
CA THR A 34 16.62 20.40 -14.26
C THR A 34 16.26 19.81 -15.62
N ASN A 35 14.96 19.58 -15.87
CA ASN A 35 14.44 18.84 -17.01
C ASN A 35 15.00 17.41 -17.15
N ILE A 36 15.69 16.87 -16.14
CA ILE A 36 16.20 15.48 -16.13
C ILE A 36 15.03 14.49 -16.19
N GLY A 37 13.87 14.86 -15.62
CA GLY A 37 12.68 13.99 -15.60
C GLY A 37 12.18 13.57 -16.99
N SER A 38 12.38 14.38 -18.03
CA SER A 38 11.98 14.02 -19.40
C SER A 38 12.96 13.05 -20.09
N HIS A 39 14.12 12.82 -19.49
CA HIS A 39 15.20 11.99 -20.05
C HIS A 39 15.42 10.68 -19.30
N ILE A 40 14.78 10.46 -18.15
CA ILE A 40 14.88 9.20 -17.43
C ILE A 40 14.02 8.11 -18.08
N THR A 41 14.59 6.93 -18.22
CA THR A 41 13.87 5.73 -18.68
C THR A 41 12.87 5.26 -17.63
N MET A 42 11.87 4.48 -18.04
CA MET A 42 10.91 3.86 -17.13
C MET A 42 11.58 3.06 -16.00
N VAL A 43 12.61 2.26 -16.34
CA VAL A 43 13.37 1.47 -15.36
C VAL A 43 14.06 2.39 -14.33
N GLN A 44 14.69 3.47 -14.79
CA GLN A 44 15.29 4.47 -13.88
C GLN A 44 14.24 5.15 -12.99
N ASN A 45 13.07 5.48 -13.53
CA ASN A 45 11.99 6.07 -12.74
C ASN A 45 11.50 5.12 -11.63
N LEU A 46 11.31 3.83 -11.94
CA LEU A 46 10.91 2.82 -10.95
C LEU A 46 11.98 2.59 -9.87
N ILE A 47 13.26 2.55 -10.26
CA ILE A 47 14.35 2.43 -9.29
C ILE A 47 14.42 3.68 -8.40
N LEU A 48 14.28 4.87 -9.00
CA LEU A 48 14.30 6.13 -8.27
C LEU A 48 13.15 6.22 -7.28
N SER A 49 11.92 5.92 -7.70
CA SER A 49 10.74 5.96 -6.83
C SER A 49 10.85 5.01 -5.63
N GLN A 50 11.33 3.79 -5.85
CA GLN A 50 11.57 2.83 -4.78
C GLN A 50 12.73 3.26 -3.86
N SER A 51 13.79 3.87 -4.43
CA SER A 51 14.92 4.41 -3.65
C SER A 51 14.50 5.54 -2.71
N MET A 52 13.54 6.37 -3.12
CA MET A 52 13.00 7.47 -2.31
C MET A 52 12.27 6.98 -1.06
N ILE A 53 11.81 5.72 -1.03
CA ILE A 53 11.24 5.09 0.16
C ILE A 53 12.32 4.29 0.90
N PHE A 54 13.08 3.47 0.18
CA PHE A 54 14.05 2.56 0.77
C PHE A 54 15.15 3.29 1.55
N VAL A 55 15.78 4.31 0.95
CA VAL A 55 16.92 5.00 1.56
C VAL A 55 16.53 5.69 2.87
N PRO A 56 15.46 6.52 2.94
CA PRO A 56 15.02 7.08 4.21
C PRO A 56 14.61 6.02 5.23
N THR A 57 14.02 4.90 4.79
CA THR A 57 13.64 3.79 5.69
C THR A 57 14.87 3.19 6.37
N ILE A 58 15.92 2.90 5.60
CA ILE A 58 17.18 2.38 6.15
C ILE A 58 17.84 3.41 7.08
N ILE A 59 17.92 4.68 6.66
CA ILE A 59 18.47 5.76 7.51
C ILE A 59 17.70 5.85 8.82
N TYR A 60 16.36 5.82 8.78
CA TYR A 60 15.53 5.86 9.98
C TYR A 60 15.78 4.68 10.91
N ILE A 61 15.85 3.46 10.38
CA ILE A 61 16.14 2.25 11.14
C ILE A 61 17.51 2.38 11.84
N LEU A 62 18.54 2.85 11.12
CA LEU A 62 19.90 3.02 11.65
C LEU A 62 19.97 4.08 12.75
N ILE A 63 19.30 5.23 12.57
CA ILE A 63 19.30 6.35 13.55
C ILE A 63 18.46 6.00 14.78
N SER A 64 17.27 5.43 14.57
CA SER A 64 16.35 5.11 15.66
C SER A 64 16.81 3.93 16.51
N LYS A 65 17.80 3.15 16.03
CA LYS A 65 18.31 1.92 16.67
C LYS A 65 17.15 1.00 17.07
N CYS A 66 16.15 0.90 16.20
CA CYS A 66 14.97 0.11 16.48
C CYS A 66 15.34 -1.38 16.55
N ASP A 67 14.73 -2.13 17.47
CA ASP A 67 14.88 -3.58 17.47
C ASP A 67 14.19 -4.12 16.20
N LEU A 68 15.00 -4.54 15.24
CA LEU A 68 14.53 -5.05 13.95
C LEU A 68 13.63 -6.27 14.12
N ARG A 69 13.88 -7.12 15.11
CA ARG A 69 13.05 -8.32 15.31
C ARG A 69 11.67 -7.93 15.85
N GLU A 70 11.61 -6.95 16.73
CA GLU A 70 10.34 -6.43 17.27
C GLU A 70 9.57 -5.60 16.22
N THR A 71 10.30 -4.78 15.45
CA THR A 71 9.75 -3.85 14.45
C THR A 71 9.28 -4.59 13.20
N LEU A 72 10.14 -5.46 12.65
CA LEU A 72 9.84 -6.27 11.46
C LEU A 72 9.01 -7.52 11.79
N ARG A 73 8.88 -7.86 13.09
CA ARG A 73 8.07 -8.98 13.57
C ARG A 73 8.39 -10.26 12.79
N LEU A 74 9.64 -10.70 12.73
CA LEU A 74 10.04 -11.83 11.86
C LEU A 74 9.64 -13.21 12.42
N LYS A 75 8.40 -13.38 12.93
CA LYS A 75 7.93 -14.68 13.42
C LYS A 75 7.71 -15.63 12.25
N LYS A 76 7.98 -16.92 12.48
CA LYS A 76 7.60 -17.97 11.54
C LYS A 76 6.07 -18.00 11.45
N THR A 77 5.56 -18.05 10.24
CA THR A 77 4.13 -18.21 9.96
C THR A 77 3.83 -19.66 9.60
N HIS A 78 2.63 -20.12 9.91
CA HIS A 78 2.15 -21.45 9.52
C HIS A 78 2.29 -21.66 8.01
N TRP A 79 2.76 -22.84 7.59
CA TRP A 79 3.12 -23.15 6.20
C TRP A 79 1.94 -23.00 5.21
N LEU A 80 0.71 -23.25 5.65
CA LEU A 80 -0.51 -23.01 4.85
C LEU A 80 -0.64 -21.57 4.35
N ALA A 81 0.07 -20.60 4.93
CA ALA A 81 0.11 -19.24 4.42
C ALA A 81 0.57 -19.17 2.96
N ILE A 82 1.38 -20.12 2.48
CA ILE A 82 1.83 -20.14 1.07
C ILE A 82 0.66 -20.27 0.07
N ILE A 83 -0.44 -20.91 0.48
CA ILE A 83 -1.65 -21.11 -0.31
C ILE A 83 -2.74 -20.10 0.07
N ILE A 84 -2.93 -19.87 1.37
CA ILE A 84 -4.00 -18.98 1.86
C ILE A 84 -3.73 -17.53 1.44
N VAL A 85 -2.48 -17.07 1.40
CA VAL A 85 -2.15 -15.67 1.03
C VAL A 85 -2.50 -15.35 -0.42
N PRO A 86 -2.11 -16.14 -1.45
CA PRO A 86 -2.57 -15.92 -2.82
C PRO A 86 -4.10 -15.95 -2.94
N ALA A 87 -4.77 -16.90 -2.29
CA ALA A 87 -6.24 -16.96 -2.29
C ALA A 87 -6.87 -15.71 -1.64
N PHE A 88 -6.27 -15.20 -0.56
CA PHE A 88 -6.66 -13.96 0.09
C PHE A 88 -6.53 -12.75 -0.84
N VAL A 89 -5.42 -12.66 -1.59
CA VAL A 89 -5.21 -11.59 -2.56
C VAL A 89 -6.25 -11.66 -3.69
N VAL A 90 -6.47 -12.83 -4.28
CA VAL A 90 -7.49 -13.02 -5.33
C VAL A 90 -8.89 -12.66 -4.82
N ALA A 91 -9.21 -12.98 -3.56
CA ALA A 91 -10.48 -12.60 -2.96
C ALA A 91 -10.63 -11.07 -2.77
N LEU A 92 -9.54 -10.30 -2.68
CA LEU A 92 -9.59 -8.85 -2.60
C LEU A 92 -9.73 -8.16 -3.96
N GLU A 93 -9.37 -8.81 -5.07
CA GLU A 93 -9.39 -8.21 -6.42
C GLU A 93 -10.73 -7.55 -6.81
N PRO A 94 -11.90 -8.19 -6.56
CA PRO A 94 -13.18 -7.55 -6.90
C PRO A 94 -13.43 -6.25 -6.12
N LEU A 95 -12.95 -6.18 -4.87
CA LEU A 95 -13.05 -4.97 -4.06
C LEU A 95 -12.11 -3.88 -4.57
N MET A 96 -10.87 -4.23 -4.94
CA MET A 96 -9.93 -3.26 -5.52
C MET A 96 -10.44 -2.72 -6.85
N THR A 97 -10.97 -3.60 -7.70
CA THR A 97 -11.60 -3.23 -8.98
C THR A 97 -12.79 -2.30 -8.77
N LEU A 98 -13.65 -2.57 -7.78
CA LEU A 98 -14.78 -1.71 -7.44
C LEU A 98 -14.33 -0.32 -6.98
N ILE A 99 -13.36 -0.24 -6.07
CA ILE A 99 -12.82 1.04 -5.57
C ILE A 99 -12.16 1.82 -6.71
N ASN A 100 -11.38 1.14 -7.55
CA ASN A 100 -10.77 1.72 -8.73
C ASN A 100 -11.84 2.31 -9.66
N ALA A 101 -12.87 1.54 -10.03
CA ALA A 101 -13.94 2.01 -10.91
C ALA A 101 -14.72 3.21 -10.32
N ILE A 102 -14.96 3.23 -9.00
CA ILE A 102 -15.58 4.38 -8.31
C ILE A 102 -14.69 5.61 -8.39
N SER A 103 -13.37 5.46 -8.18
CA SER A 103 -12.45 6.60 -8.25
C SER A 103 -12.30 7.17 -9.66
N LEU A 104 -12.37 6.31 -10.69
CA LEU A 104 -12.33 6.73 -12.10
C LEU A 104 -13.57 7.51 -12.56
N LEU A 105 -14.61 7.65 -11.73
CA LEU A 105 -15.76 8.52 -12.03
C LEU A 105 -15.40 10.01 -11.95
N TRP A 106 -14.31 10.38 -11.27
CA TRP A 106 -13.98 11.78 -10.99
C TRP A 106 -12.48 12.11 -11.08
N VAL A 107 -11.62 11.13 -11.39
CA VAL A 107 -10.16 11.24 -11.48
C VAL A 107 -9.63 10.36 -12.62
N GLU A 108 -8.53 10.78 -13.24
CA GLU A 108 -7.84 10.01 -14.27
C GLU A 108 -6.89 8.93 -13.71
N SER A 109 -6.70 7.84 -14.47
CA SER A 109 -5.79 6.76 -14.07
C SER A 109 -4.34 7.12 -14.39
N ALA A 110 -3.52 7.42 -13.38
CA ALA A 110 -2.08 7.61 -13.55
C ALA A 110 -1.29 6.30 -13.74
N THR A 111 -1.92 5.13 -13.49
CA THR A 111 -1.19 3.84 -13.40
C THR A 111 -1.15 3.06 -14.71
N THR A 112 -2.09 3.32 -15.62
CA THR A 112 -2.29 2.51 -16.83
C THR A 112 -1.14 2.68 -17.83
N GLU A 113 -0.59 3.88 -17.99
CA GLU A 113 0.52 4.16 -18.92
C GLU A 113 1.86 3.59 -18.43
N LEU A 114 2.17 3.73 -17.13
CA LEU A 114 3.41 3.20 -16.56
C LEU A 114 3.47 1.67 -16.64
N ALA A 115 2.35 1.02 -16.31
CA ALA A 115 2.25 -0.44 -16.33
C ALA A 115 2.39 -1.00 -17.76
N THR A 116 1.65 -0.44 -18.73
CA THR A 116 1.72 -0.86 -20.14
C THR A 116 3.08 -0.57 -20.78
N GLY A 117 3.69 0.58 -20.49
CA GLY A 117 4.99 0.97 -21.01
C GLY A 117 6.14 0.06 -20.55
N LEU A 118 6.11 -0.43 -19.31
CA LEU A 118 7.15 -1.36 -18.83
C LEU A 118 6.98 -2.75 -19.43
N VAL A 119 5.78 -3.34 -19.33
CA VAL A 119 5.53 -4.74 -19.72
C VAL A 119 5.60 -4.97 -21.23
N SER A 120 5.31 -3.94 -22.04
CA SER A 120 5.41 -4.03 -23.51
C SER A 120 6.86 -4.06 -24.02
N ASN A 121 7.78 -3.45 -23.28
CA ASN A 121 9.16 -3.24 -23.71
C ASN A 121 10.19 -4.12 -22.98
N HIS A 122 9.76 -4.87 -21.96
CA HIS A 122 10.65 -5.69 -21.14
C HIS A 122 10.10 -7.11 -20.95
N LYS A 123 11.01 -8.05 -20.67
CA LYS A 123 10.65 -9.43 -20.34
C LYS A 123 9.87 -9.48 -19.03
N LEU A 124 8.93 -10.42 -18.91
CA LEU A 124 8.08 -10.59 -17.72
C LEU A 124 8.86 -10.55 -16.40
N TRP A 125 9.99 -11.27 -16.31
CA TRP A 125 10.79 -11.32 -15.08
C TRP A 125 11.37 -9.96 -14.66
N VAL A 126 11.66 -9.05 -15.60
CA VAL A 126 12.11 -7.68 -15.29
C VAL A 126 10.96 -6.90 -14.67
N SER A 127 9.77 -7.01 -15.28
CA SER A 127 8.56 -6.37 -14.77
C SER A 127 8.17 -6.90 -13.39
N THR A 128 8.21 -8.22 -13.18
CA THR A 128 8.01 -8.87 -11.88
C THR A 128 8.99 -8.33 -10.84
N LEU A 129 10.28 -8.24 -11.16
CA LEU A 129 11.29 -7.76 -10.23
C LEU A 129 11.03 -6.29 -9.82
N LEU A 130 10.77 -5.41 -10.79
CA LEU A 130 10.64 -3.97 -10.55
C LEU A 130 9.27 -3.57 -9.99
N MET A 131 8.18 -4.21 -10.41
CA MET A 131 6.81 -3.82 -10.05
C MET A 131 6.17 -4.69 -8.98
N ALA A 132 6.64 -5.92 -8.74
CA ALA A 132 6.06 -6.79 -7.72
C ALA A 132 7.02 -7.07 -6.57
N VAL A 133 8.24 -7.56 -6.85
CA VAL A 133 9.20 -7.95 -5.80
C VAL A 133 9.74 -6.74 -5.06
N THR A 134 10.24 -5.74 -5.79
CA THR A 134 10.86 -4.54 -5.20
C THR A 134 9.90 -3.77 -4.28
N PRO A 135 8.71 -3.32 -4.74
CA PRO A 135 7.74 -2.64 -3.86
C PRO A 135 7.24 -3.54 -2.73
N GLY A 136 7.01 -4.83 -3.03
CA GLY A 136 6.60 -5.81 -2.02
C GLY A 136 7.57 -5.91 -0.84
N ILE A 137 8.87 -5.65 -1.05
CA ILE A 137 9.87 -5.61 0.03
C ILE A 137 10.02 -4.21 0.61
N VAL A 138 10.27 -3.22 -0.24
CA VAL A 138 10.63 -1.85 0.17
C VAL A 138 9.49 -1.17 0.92
N GLU A 139 8.28 -1.25 0.37
CA GLU A 139 7.13 -0.57 0.95
C GLU A 139 6.66 -1.29 2.23
N GLU A 140 6.68 -2.62 2.26
CA GLU A 140 6.33 -3.37 3.48
C GLU A 140 7.32 -3.10 4.62
N LEU A 141 8.61 -2.92 4.32
CA LEU A 141 9.62 -2.52 5.30
C LEU A 141 9.28 -1.16 5.93
N ALA A 142 8.93 -0.17 5.11
CA ALA A 142 8.59 1.18 5.56
C ALA A 142 7.26 1.22 6.31
N TYR A 143 6.21 0.65 5.73
CA TYR A 143 4.84 0.82 6.22
C TYR A 143 4.46 -0.20 7.28
N ARG A 144 4.76 -1.49 7.10
CA ARG A 144 4.38 -2.54 8.08
C ARG A 144 5.45 -2.72 9.15
N GLY A 145 6.73 -2.59 8.76
CA GLY A 145 7.85 -2.56 9.68
C GLY A 145 7.86 -1.26 10.51
N VAL A 146 8.30 -0.16 9.92
CA VAL A 146 8.59 1.08 10.67
C VAL A 146 7.31 1.78 11.15
N ILE A 147 6.41 2.16 10.25
CA ILE A 147 5.23 2.98 10.59
C ILE A 147 4.27 2.19 11.48
N MET A 148 3.70 1.10 10.98
CA MET A 148 2.73 0.29 11.72
C MET A 148 3.35 -0.26 13.01
N GLY A 149 4.59 -0.76 12.97
CA GLY A 149 5.30 -1.25 14.16
C GLY A 149 5.40 -0.19 15.27
N SER A 150 5.61 1.07 14.91
CA SER A 150 5.67 2.19 15.86
C SER A 150 4.30 2.61 16.38
N TYR A 151 3.28 2.71 15.52
CA TYR A 151 1.93 3.08 15.92
C TYR A 151 1.25 2.02 16.80
N ARG A 152 1.65 0.75 16.62
CA ARG A 152 1.12 -0.41 17.36
C ARG A 152 1.31 -0.28 18.88
N TYR A 153 2.36 0.40 19.34
CA TYR A 153 2.58 0.65 20.77
C TYR A 153 1.48 1.50 21.41
N GLY A 154 0.79 2.33 20.62
CA GLY A 154 -0.36 3.09 21.09
C GLY A 154 -1.68 2.34 20.92
N SER A 155 -1.98 1.89 19.70
CA SER A 155 -3.17 1.09 19.41
C SER A 155 -2.95 0.29 18.15
N ARG A 156 -3.13 -1.04 18.23
CA ARG A 156 -2.98 -1.93 17.08
C ARG A 156 -3.96 -1.58 15.95
N LEU A 157 -5.23 -1.31 16.29
CA LEU A 157 -6.24 -0.94 15.31
C LEU A 157 -5.96 0.42 14.67
N ALA A 158 -5.52 1.40 15.46
CA ALA A 158 -5.15 2.71 14.91
C ALA A 158 -3.91 2.62 14.02
N ALA A 159 -2.96 1.74 14.34
CA ALA A 159 -1.79 1.48 13.49
C ALA A 159 -2.17 0.91 12.12
N ILE A 160 -3.16 0.03 12.07
CA ILE A 160 -3.69 -0.51 10.81
C ILE A 160 -4.38 0.59 9.99
N ILE A 161 -5.27 1.36 10.61
CA ILE A 161 -6.05 2.40 9.92
C ILE A 161 -5.14 3.52 9.43
N ILE A 162 -4.33 4.09 10.32
CA ILE A 162 -3.45 5.23 9.99
C ILE A 162 -2.32 4.78 9.07
N GLY A 163 -1.77 3.57 9.29
CA GLY A 163 -0.77 2.99 8.39
C GLY A 163 -1.32 2.80 6.97
N GLY A 164 -2.57 2.32 6.83
CA GLY A 164 -3.26 2.22 5.54
C GLY A 164 -3.49 3.57 4.88
N ILE A 165 -3.93 4.59 5.63
CA ILE A 165 -4.09 5.96 5.12
C ILE A 165 -2.75 6.52 4.62
N MET A 166 -1.68 6.38 5.40
CA MET A 166 -0.34 6.85 5.03
C MET A 166 0.21 6.09 3.81
N PHE A 167 -0.09 4.80 3.69
CA PHE A 167 0.28 3.97 2.54
C PHE A 167 -0.40 4.45 1.26
N GLY A 168 -1.73 4.62 1.27
CA GLY A 168 -2.45 5.15 0.12
C GLY A 168 -2.03 6.59 -0.24
N ALA A 169 -1.86 7.47 0.75
CA ALA A 169 -1.53 8.88 0.52
C ALA A 169 -0.16 9.07 -0.15
N MET A 170 0.80 8.15 0.04
CA MET A 170 2.13 8.23 -0.57
C MET A 170 2.11 8.07 -2.09
N HIS A 171 1.04 7.51 -2.66
CA HIS A 171 0.95 7.33 -4.11
C HIS A 171 0.68 8.64 -4.87
N MET A 172 0.33 9.74 -4.18
CA MET A 172 0.23 11.07 -4.77
C MET A 172 -0.69 11.15 -6.01
N ASN A 173 -1.66 10.25 -6.10
CA ASN A 173 -2.73 10.23 -7.10
C ASN A 173 -4.01 9.72 -6.44
N PHE A 174 -5.15 10.38 -6.70
CA PHE A 174 -6.41 10.07 -6.02
C PHE A 174 -6.96 8.68 -6.35
N ASN A 175 -6.83 8.25 -7.61
CA ASN A 175 -7.27 6.92 -8.05
C ASN A 175 -6.48 5.83 -7.31
N GLN A 176 -5.15 5.91 -7.34
CA GLN A 176 -4.28 4.93 -6.69
C GLN A 176 -4.39 4.96 -5.15
N MET A 177 -4.49 6.16 -4.56
CA MET A 177 -4.67 6.31 -3.12
C MET A 177 -5.88 5.52 -2.60
N ALA A 178 -7.01 5.56 -3.32
CA ALA A 178 -8.27 5.02 -2.86
C ALA A 178 -8.20 3.50 -2.57
N TYR A 179 -7.74 2.71 -3.55
CA TYR A 179 -7.64 1.26 -3.39
C TYR A 179 -6.41 0.85 -2.57
N ALA A 180 -5.28 1.56 -2.72
CA ALA A 180 -4.07 1.25 -1.96
C ALA A 180 -4.28 1.45 -0.47
N MET A 181 -5.04 2.48 -0.06
CA MET A 181 -5.39 2.68 1.35
C MET A 181 -6.11 1.45 1.94
N VAL A 182 -7.09 0.90 1.21
CA VAL A 182 -7.85 -0.28 1.66
C VAL A 182 -6.97 -1.52 1.68
N LEU A 183 -6.18 -1.76 0.64
CA LEU A 183 -5.18 -2.83 0.61
C LEU A 183 -4.20 -2.71 1.78
N GLY A 184 -3.73 -1.50 2.08
CA GLY A 184 -2.86 -1.17 3.20
C GLY A 184 -3.43 -1.62 4.54
N MET A 185 -4.72 -1.35 4.78
CA MET A 185 -5.42 -1.81 5.98
C MET A 185 -5.56 -3.34 6.02
N MET A 186 -5.91 -3.98 4.89
CA MET A 186 -6.05 -5.43 4.80
C MET A 186 -4.73 -6.15 5.08
N LEU A 187 -3.63 -5.65 4.54
CA LEU A 187 -2.29 -6.13 4.84
C LEU A 187 -1.89 -5.87 6.30
N GLY A 188 -2.31 -4.76 6.89
CA GLY A 188 -2.15 -4.52 8.33
C GLY A 188 -2.85 -5.58 9.20
N PHE A 189 -4.08 -5.97 8.85
CA PHE A 189 -4.77 -7.07 9.53
C PHE A 189 -4.05 -8.41 9.31
N LEU A 190 -3.54 -8.68 8.11
CA LEU A 190 -2.76 -9.88 7.81
C LEU A 190 -1.46 -9.95 8.63
N ALA A 191 -0.77 -8.83 8.81
CA ALA A 191 0.39 -8.71 9.69
C ALA A 191 0.02 -8.99 11.16
N GLU A 192 -1.13 -8.54 11.64
CA GLU A 192 -1.59 -8.88 12.99
C GLU A 192 -2.04 -10.34 13.13
N ALA A 193 -2.62 -10.95 12.10
CA ALA A 193 -3.01 -12.35 12.13
C ALA A 193 -1.81 -13.31 12.14
N THR A 194 -0.79 -13.02 11.35
CA THR A 194 0.38 -13.90 11.18
C THR A 194 1.57 -13.52 12.06
N GLY A 195 1.68 -12.23 12.39
CA GLY A 195 2.81 -11.69 13.15
C GLY A 195 4.10 -11.67 12.39
N SER A 196 4.04 -11.61 11.06
CA SER A 196 5.17 -11.56 10.15
C SER A 196 4.95 -10.58 9.02
N ILE A 197 5.92 -9.69 8.79
CA ILE A 197 5.92 -8.86 7.58
C ILE A 197 6.24 -9.68 6.33
N PHE A 198 6.88 -10.85 6.45
CA PHE A 198 7.10 -11.69 5.27
C PHE A 198 5.79 -12.17 4.65
N THR A 199 4.75 -12.39 5.48
CA THR A 199 3.42 -12.69 4.98
C THR A 199 2.84 -11.52 4.18
N THR A 200 3.05 -10.28 4.63
CA THR A 200 2.54 -9.10 3.92
C THR A 200 3.39 -8.74 2.70
N MET A 201 4.70 -8.95 2.73
CA MET A 201 5.60 -8.91 1.57
C MET A 201 5.14 -9.89 0.49
N TYR A 202 4.82 -11.13 0.88
CA TYR A 202 4.32 -12.12 -0.06
C TYR A 202 2.94 -11.75 -0.60
N ALA A 203 2.02 -11.26 0.25
CA ALA A 203 0.69 -10.82 -0.20
C ALA A 203 0.77 -9.62 -1.15
N HIS A 204 1.60 -8.62 -0.84
CA HIS A 204 1.81 -7.45 -1.68
C HIS A 204 2.49 -7.84 -3.00
N PHE A 205 3.51 -8.70 -2.97
CA PHE A 205 4.08 -9.31 -4.16
C PHE A 205 2.99 -9.98 -5.02
N CYS A 206 2.16 -10.85 -4.44
CA CYS A 206 1.09 -11.52 -5.18
C CYS A 206 0.10 -10.53 -5.81
N PHE A 207 -0.28 -9.48 -5.09
CA PHE A 207 -1.20 -8.45 -5.59
C PHE A 207 -0.62 -7.74 -6.82
N ASN A 208 0.63 -7.31 -6.72
CA ASN A 208 1.30 -6.63 -7.82
C ASN A 208 1.61 -7.60 -8.98
N GLU A 209 1.98 -8.85 -8.68
CA GLU A 209 2.29 -9.85 -9.70
C GLU A 209 1.07 -10.25 -10.52
N ILE A 210 -0.12 -10.32 -9.91
CA ILE A 210 -1.38 -10.48 -10.65
C ILE A 210 -1.54 -9.33 -11.66
N SER A 211 -1.31 -8.09 -11.23
CA SER A 211 -1.37 -6.91 -12.11
C SER A 211 -0.32 -6.95 -13.23
N VAL A 212 0.91 -7.38 -12.92
CA VAL A 212 2.00 -7.53 -13.91
C VAL A 212 1.65 -8.61 -14.93
N ILE A 213 1.18 -9.77 -14.51
CA ILE A 213 0.81 -10.89 -15.41
C ILE A 213 -0.35 -10.46 -16.32
N ILE A 214 -1.40 -9.86 -15.78
CA ILE A 214 -2.54 -9.37 -16.56
C ILE A 214 -2.07 -8.35 -17.60
N SER A 215 -1.26 -7.37 -17.20
CA SER A 215 -0.74 -6.33 -18.10
C SER A 215 0.21 -6.90 -19.16
N TYR A 216 1.04 -7.88 -18.80
CA TYR A 216 1.94 -8.56 -19.72
C TYR A 216 1.15 -9.35 -20.78
N ILE A 217 0.14 -10.12 -20.37
CA ILE A 217 -0.75 -10.83 -21.30
C ILE A 217 -1.47 -9.83 -22.21
N ALA A 218 -2.03 -8.76 -21.64
CA ALA A 218 -2.76 -7.75 -22.39
C ALA A 218 -1.89 -7.05 -23.45
N SER A 219 -0.61 -6.80 -23.16
CA SER A 219 0.33 -6.18 -24.10
C SER A 219 0.86 -7.12 -25.19
N HIS A 220 0.78 -8.44 -25.00
CA HIS A 220 1.32 -9.44 -25.94
C HIS A 220 0.24 -10.15 -26.77
N VAL A 221 -1.04 -10.05 -26.39
CA VAL A 221 -2.16 -10.57 -27.16
C VAL A 221 -2.78 -9.44 -27.97
N SER A 222 -2.72 -9.51 -29.30
CA SER A 222 -3.10 -8.41 -30.21
C SER A 222 -4.49 -7.82 -29.95
N VAL A 223 -5.50 -8.67 -29.74
CA VAL A 223 -6.88 -8.24 -29.45
C VAL A 223 -6.96 -7.47 -28.13
N LEU A 224 -6.30 -7.97 -27.08
CA LEU A 224 -6.29 -7.31 -25.77
C LEU A 224 -5.48 -6.01 -25.82
N LYS A 225 -4.38 -5.99 -26.56
CA LYS A 225 -3.55 -4.82 -26.77
C LYS A 225 -4.36 -3.69 -27.41
N GLN A 226 -5.10 -4.00 -28.48
CA GLN A 226 -5.99 -3.04 -29.14
C GLN A 226 -7.07 -2.51 -28.19
N MET A 227 -7.65 -3.37 -27.34
CA MET A 227 -8.64 -2.93 -26.35
C MET A 227 -8.05 -1.97 -25.32
N VAL A 228 -6.84 -2.27 -24.79
CA VAL A 228 -6.15 -1.42 -23.81
C VAL A 228 -5.72 -0.09 -24.43
N GLU A 229 -5.15 -0.10 -25.65
CA GLU A 229 -4.76 1.11 -26.36
C GLU A 229 -5.96 2.01 -26.66
N LYS A 230 -7.08 1.42 -27.10
CA LYS A 230 -8.34 2.15 -27.31
C LYS A 230 -8.84 2.79 -26.02
N GLN A 231 -8.82 2.04 -24.92
CA GLN A 231 -9.25 2.54 -23.62
C GLN A 231 -8.32 3.66 -23.10
N ALA A 232 -7.02 3.58 -23.37
CA ALA A 232 -6.07 4.63 -23.02
C ALA A 232 -6.31 5.92 -23.83
N SER A 233 -6.65 5.82 -25.11
CA SER A 233 -6.89 7.00 -25.96
C SER A 233 -8.28 7.63 -25.79
N GLU A 234 -9.32 6.82 -25.58
CA GLU A 234 -10.71 7.29 -25.53
C GLU A 234 -11.24 7.44 -24.09
N GLY A 235 -10.47 6.98 -23.10
CA GLY A 235 -10.94 6.84 -21.72
C GLY A 235 -11.98 5.73 -21.57
N ILE A 236 -12.49 5.54 -20.36
CA ILE A 236 -13.60 4.62 -20.09
C ILE A 236 -14.89 5.42 -20.04
N ALA A 237 -15.89 5.04 -20.84
CA ALA A 237 -17.17 5.73 -20.82
C ALA A 237 -17.84 5.64 -19.44
N ALA A 238 -18.46 6.72 -18.97
CA ALA A 238 -19.10 6.75 -17.65
C ALA A 238 -20.15 5.64 -17.45
N ASP A 239 -20.87 5.27 -18.51
CA ASP A 239 -21.85 4.17 -18.45
C ASP A 239 -21.19 2.78 -18.31
N GLN A 240 -20.01 2.58 -18.91
CA GLN A 240 -19.20 1.37 -18.69
C GLN A 240 -18.68 1.30 -17.26
N LEU A 241 -18.26 2.42 -16.68
CA LEU A 241 -17.87 2.49 -15.26
C LEU A 241 -19.05 2.17 -14.34
N LYS A 242 -20.22 2.76 -14.56
CA LYS A 242 -21.43 2.46 -13.77
C LYS A 242 -21.82 0.99 -13.85
N GLN A 243 -21.78 0.39 -15.05
CA GLN A 243 -22.04 -1.04 -15.22
C GLN A 243 -21.01 -1.88 -14.46
N THR A 244 -19.72 -1.54 -14.56
CA THR A 244 -18.65 -2.20 -13.81
C THR A 244 -18.91 -2.13 -12.31
N ILE A 245 -19.25 -0.96 -11.78
CA ILE A 245 -19.58 -0.77 -10.36
C ILE A 245 -20.74 -1.68 -9.94
N LEU A 246 -21.85 -1.66 -10.68
CA LEU A 246 -23.03 -2.48 -10.37
C LEU A 246 -22.73 -3.97 -10.37
N ILE A 247 -21.97 -4.45 -11.35
CA ILE A 247 -21.57 -5.87 -11.46
C ILE A 247 -20.66 -6.25 -10.30
N TYR A 248 -19.68 -5.41 -9.94
CA TYR A 248 -18.66 -5.78 -8.96
C TYR A 248 -19.09 -5.63 -7.51
N ILE A 249 -20.16 -4.90 -7.17
CA ILE A 249 -20.67 -4.79 -5.79
C ILE A 249 -20.86 -6.17 -5.10
N PRO A 250 -21.61 -7.14 -5.65
CA PRO A 250 -21.79 -8.44 -5.00
C PRO A 250 -20.47 -9.22 -4.91
N PHE A 251 -19.63 -9.18 -5.94
CA PHE A 251 -18.32 -9.87 -5.92
C PHE A 251 -17.36 -9.27 -4.90
N ALA A 252 -17.33 -7.94 -4.76
CA ALA A 252 -16.54 -7.23 -3.76
C ALA A 252 -16.98 -7.61 -2.34
N PHE A 253 -18.29 -7.72 -2.10
CA PHE A 253 -18.81 -8.14 -0.80
C PHE A 253 -18.43 -9.60 -0.49
N MET A 254 -18.64 -10.53 -1.42
CA MET A 254 -18.26 -11.94 -1.26
C MET A 254 -16.75 -12.09 -1.04
N GLY A 255 -15.95 -11.39 -1.85
CA GLY A 255 -14.50 -11.36 -1.75
C GLY A 255 -13.99 -10.84 -0.42
N LEU A 256 -14.56 -9.73 0.08
CA LEU A 256 -14.22 -9.17 1.39
C LEU A 256 -14.55 -10.14 2.54
N CYS A 257 -15.71 -10.80 2.48
CA CYS A 257 -16.08 -11.83 3.47
C CYS A 257 -15.10 -13.02 3.45
N ALA A 258 -14.71 -13.50 2.26
CA ALA A 258 -13.73 -14.57 2.12
C ALA A 258 -12.33 -14.14 2.63
N ALA A 259 -11.89 -12.93 2.29
CA ALA A 259 -10.64 -12.35 2.77
C ALA A 259 -10.60 -12.23 4.30
N ALA A 260 -11.70 -11.76 4.91
CA ALA A 260 -11.84 -11.68 6.36
C ALA A 260 -11.80 -13.07 7.01
N ALA A 261 -12.49 -14.07 6.44
CA ALA A 261 -12.44 -15.45 6.92
C ALA A 261 -11.02 -16.03 6.85
N MET A 262 -10.26 -15.75 5.78
CA MET A 262 -8.87 -16.18 5.63
C MET A 262 -7.93 -15.51 6.65
N ILE A 263 -8.13 -14.23 6.95
CA ILE A 263 -7.40 -13.53 8.03
C ILE A 263 -7.68 -14.21 9.38
N VAL A 264 -8.94 -14.52 9.67
CA VAL A 264 -9.33 -15.21 10.91
C VAL A 264 -8.70 -16.60 10.97
N LEU A 265 -8.78 -17.38 9.88
CA LEU A 265 -8.16 -18.70 9.78
C LEU A 265 -6.65 -18.63 10.03
N LEU A 266 -5.94 -17.70 9.39
CA LEU A 266 -4.51 -17.50 9.63
C LEU A 266 -4.23 -17.09 11.08
N ALA A 267 -5.08 -16.27 11.71
CA ALA A 267 -4.94 -15.94 13.11
C ALA A 267 -5.09 -17.17 14.02
N TYR A 268 -6.00 -18.09 13.71
CA TYR A 268 -6.12 -19.36 14.45
C TYR A 268 -4.90 -20.26 14.22
N LEU A 269 -4.48 -20.47 12.98
CA LEU A 269 -3.32 -21.31 12.62
C LEU A 269 -2.01 -20.82 13.25
N ASN A 270 -1.87 -19.52 13.49
CA ASN A 270 -0.71 -18.92 14.14
C ASN A 270 -0.89 -18.70 15.65
N GLY A 271 -2.02 -19.13 16.25
CA GLY A 271 -2.29 -18.97 17.68
C GLY A 271 -2.52 -17.52 18.13
N ARG A 272 -2.90 -16.62 17.22
CA ARG A 272 -3.03 -15.17 17.44
C ARG A 272 -4.48 -14.65 17.43
N HIS A 273 -5.47 -15.53 17.33
CA HIS A 273 -6.89 -15.16 17.31
C HIS A 273 -7.32 -14.32 18.53
N MET A 274 -6.88 -14.67 19.75
CA MET A 274 -7.18 -13.88 20.96
C MET A 274 -6.51 -12.51 20.93
N ASP A 275 -5.28 -12.46 20.41
CA ASP A 275 -4.48 -11.27 20.20
C ASP A 275 -5.17 -10.28 19.24
N MET A 276 -5.83 -10.81 18.21
CA MET A 276 -6.62 -10.07 17.23
C MET A 276 -7.93 -9.54 17.84
N LEU A 277 -8.68 -10.40 18.53
CA LEU A 277 -9.94 -10.02 19.19
C LEU A 277 -9.72 -8.95 20.27
N ALA A 278 -8.58 -9.01 20.96
CA ALA A 278 -8.19 -8.00 21.95
C ALA A 278 -8.06 -6.58 21.37
N MET A 279 -7.82 -6.44 20.06
CA MET A 279 -7.73 -5.12 19.40
C MET A 279 -9.07 -4.38 19.38
N PHE A 280 -10.18 -5.13 19.37
CA PHE A 280 -11.54 -4.60 19.31
C PHE A 280 -12.16 -4.46 20.71
N ARG A 281 -11.61 -5.12 21.72
CA ARG A 281 -12.10 -5.03 23.10
C ARG A 281 -11.67 -3.70 23.72
N ARG A 282 -12.64 -2.83 24.01
CA ARG A 282 -12.40 -1.61 24.81
C ARG A 282 -12.15 -2.03 26.25
N ASN A 283 -10.90 -1.95 26.71
CA ASN A 283 -10.60 -2.13 28.14
C ASN A 283 -11.14 -0.92 28.91
N ARG A 284 -12.36 -1.04 29.46
CA ARG A 284 -13.05 0.02 30.22
C ARG A 284 -12.34 0.36 31.54
N ASN A 285 -11.50 -0.53 32.06
CA ASN A 285 -10.83 -0.40 33.35
C ASN A 285 -9.37 0.07 33.25
N ALA A 286 -8.88 0.34 32.04
CA ALA A 286 -7.53 0.88 31.86
C ALA A 286 -7.55 2.41 32.08
N GLU A 287 -7.18 2.86 33.28
CA GLU A 287 -6.85 4.28 33.59
C GLU A 287 -5.59 4.77 32.84
N VAL A 288 -5.12 4.04 31.84
CA VAL A 288 -3.94 4.38 31.06
C VAL A 288 -4.35 5.41 30.01
N LYS A 289 -3.96 6.68 30.23
CA LYS A 289 -4.03 7.73 29.18
C LYS A 289 -3.42 7.19 27.88
N ARG A 290 -4.22 7.10 26.82
CA ARG A 290 -3.74 6.64 25.52
C ARG A 290 -2.79 7.70 24.94
N PRO A 291 -1.68 7.30 24.30
CA PRO A 291 -0.81 8.24 23.61
C PRO A 291 -1.61 8.98 22.53
N ARG A 292 -1.24 10.23 22.25
CA ARG A 292 -1.84 10.99 21.15
C ARG A 292 -1.34 10.37 19.84
N ILE A 293 -2.27 9.76 19.10
CA ILE A 293 -1.98 9.06 17.84
C ILE A 293 -1.92 10.06 16.67
N ILE A 294 -2.79 11.07 16.70
CA ILE A 294 -2.77 12.18 15.74
C ILE A 294 -1.75 13.20 16.24
N SER A 295 -0.78 13.50 15.38
CA SER A 295 0.32 14.42 15.65
C SER A 295 0.41 15.47 14.55
N VAL A 296 0.99 16.62 14.85
CA VAL A 296 1.15 17.72 13.87
C VAL A 296 1.88 17.26 12.59
N PRO A 297 3.00 16.49 12.64
CA PRO A 297 3.67 16.04 11.43
C PRO A 297 2.80 15.12 10.55
N LEU A 298 1.96 14.28 11.16
CA LEU A 298 1.04 13.42 10.42
C LEU A 298 0.00 14.25 9.65
N VAL A 299 -0.62 15.22 10.34
CA VAL A 299 -1.62 16.10 9.71
C VAL A 299 -0.98 16.92 8.59
N LEU A 300 0.19 17.51 8.84
CA LEU A 300 0.94 18.25 7.83
C LEU A 300 1.24 17.38 6.60
N ALA A 301 1.78 16.18 6.79
CA ALA A 301 2.10 15.26 5.69
C ALA A 301 0.87 14.91 4.86
N LEU A 302 -0.26 14.59 5.50
CA LEU A 302 -1.51 14.28 4.79
C LEU A 302 -2.06 15.50 4.06
N CYS A 303 -2.04 16.68 4.67
CA CYS A 303 -2.45 17.92 4.00
C CYS A 303 -1.60 18.21 2.77
N VAL A 304 -0.28 17.96 2.84
CA VAL A 304 0.63 18.12 1.70
C VAL A 304 0.31 17.11 0.60
N CYS A 305 0.07 15.84 0.92
CA CYS A 305 -0.30 14.82 -0.08
C CYS A 305 -1.61 15.19 -0.79
N ILE A 306 -2.65 15.54 -0.02
CA ILE A 306 -3.95 15.93 -0.54
C ILE A 306 -3.84 17.21 -1.38
N GLY A 307 -3.12 18.22 -0.89
CA GLY A 307 -2.88 19.45 -1.64
C GLY A 307 -2.14 19.21 -2.95
N PHE A 308 -1.12 18.34 -2.94
CA PHE A 308 -0.40 17.94 -4.14
C PHE A 308 -1.35 17.29 -5.16
N MET A 309 -2.15 16.30 -4.73
CA MET A 309 -3.11 15.63 -5.61
C MET A 309 -4.17 16.57 -6.19
N ILE A 310 -4.67 17.53 -5.40
CA ILE A 310 -5.61 18.54 -5.89
C ILE A 310 -4.96 19.40 -6.98
N ILE A 311 -3.72 19.83 -6.77
CA ILE A 311 -3.00 20.67 -7.74
C ILE A 311 -2.74 19.88 -9.03
N THR A 312 -2.27 18.64 -8.92
CA THR A 312 -1.94 17.84 -10.11
C THR A 312 -3.16 17.39 -10.91
N GLU A 313 -4.31 17.20 -10.27
CA GLU A 313 -5.51 16.68 -10.93
C GLU A 313 -6.42 17.80 -11.47
N PHE A 314 -6.54 18.92 -10.75
CA PHE A 314 -7.56 19.93 -11.02
C PHE A 314 -7.01 21.30 -11.39
N VAL A 315 -5.69 21.50 -11.37
CA VAL A 315 -5.05 22.81 -11.64
C VAL A 315 -4.06 22.73 -12.79
N LEU A 316 -3.25 21.66 -12.84
CA LEU A 316 -2.33 21.36 -13.93
C LEU A 316 -3.02 20.54 -15.02
#